data_AF-A0A2N9Y8V7-F1
#
_entry.id   AF-A0A2N9Y8V7-F1
#
_cell.length_a   1.000
_cell.length_b   1.000
_cell.length_c   1.000
_cell.angle_alpha   90.00
_cell.angle_beta   90.00
_cell.angle_gamma   90.00
#
_symmetry.space_group_name_H-M   'P 1'
#
loop_
_entity.id
_entity.type
_entity.pdbx_description
1 polymer ?
#
loop_
_entity_poly.entity_id
_entity_poly.type
_entity_poly.pdbx_seq_one_letter_code
_entity_poly.pdbx_strand_id
1 'polypeptide(L)'
;MNIDPIIVRVLDPAFFVVVAVSMIIIMLVLALYGSVFKRIKMNVRVKGALECALKENDLALQQFWKDEAVIQKKRLKLKEKEKEPFVDYDDHEILTIERATALLKSLGWSVDIEGKGDFLATLFLPDREVQFLYNEKHVEEFSPFDRGLLVMSGIFAAACQTINPHNSGALPTVFMNFVPNGLEIFEEKVSAACLKKALDRTLEWIMEDDCLYTMLRSQYCSPPWEKDSSSWSTDEEEAPYALLHLGALALLGDVETLGSYDERFTAEEKPGFDETIEKIHLERAMVMAQEVKKAGKFSYDVLEQAAQMFSIDVEGYQIFRVRDPNLCHQKCAFHKNLVEEKKQELREQGYAVSDKPCVFEKGGVKRSPDITYIKDGEPAFMDIKID
;
A
#
# COMPACT_ATOMS: atom_id res chain seq x y z
N MET A 1 2.04 35.61 -90.98
CA MET A 1 1.94 34.32 -90.27
C MET A 1 3.35 33.82 -90.04
N ASN A 2 3.91 34.04 -88.86
CA ASN A 2 5.18 33.47 -88.44
C ASN A 2 4.84 32.45 -87.36
N ILE A 3 5.08 31.17 -87.62
CA ILE A 3 4.91 30.09 -86.66
C ILE A 3 6.32 29.78 -86.16
N ASP A 4 6.65 30.30 -84.99
CA ASP A 4 7.86 29.92 -84.28
C ASP A 4 7.69 28.50 -83.71
N PRO A 5 8.68 27.62 -83.85
CA PRO A 5 8.61 26.27 -83.30
C PRO A 5 8.73 26.32 -81.77
N ILE A 6 7.76 25.68 -81.09
CA ILE A 6 7.79 25.45 -79.65
C ILE A 6 8.97 24.53 -79.34
N ILE A 7 10.04 25.10 -78.80
CA ILE A 7 11.20 24.38 -78.28
C ILE A 7 10.75 23.63 -77.03
N VAL A 8 10.56 22.32 -77.16
CA VAL A 8 10.41 21.41 -76.02
C VAL A 8 11.77 21.32 -75.34
N ARG A 9 11.97 22.10 -74.28
CA ARG A 9 13.14 21.95 -73.39
C ARG A 9 13.05 20.57 -72.75
N VAL A 10 13.95 19.69 -73.17
CA VAL A 10 14.23 18.42 -72.48
C VAL A 10 14.58 18.77 -71.04
N LEU A 11 13.76 18.32 -70.10
CA LEU A 11 13.97 18.51 -68.67
C LEU A 11 15.34 17.96 -68.28
N ASP A 12 16.10 18.79 -67.58
CA ASP A 12 17.45 18.48 -67.09
C ASP A 12 17.44 17.13 -66.33
N PRO A 13 18.36 16.20 -66.62
CA PRO A 13 18.51 14.94 -65.88
C PRO A 13 18.55 15.13 -64.35
N ALA A 14 19.06 16.28 -63.86
CA ALA A 14 19.06 16.61 -62.45
C ALA A 14 17.65 16.73 -61.84
N PHE A 15 16.66 17.19 -62.62
CA PHE A 15 15.28 17.31 -62.19
C PHE A 15 14.66 15.93 -61.89
N PHE A 16 14.93 14.93 -62.73
CA PHE A 16 14.42 13.57 -62.53
C PHE A 16 15.03 12.89 -61.30
N VAL A 17 16.30 13.17 -60.99
CA VAL A 17 16.95 12.66 -59.77
C VAL A 17 16.30 13.25 -58.52
N VAL A 18 16.02 14.57 -58.51
CA VAL A 18 15.35 15.24 -57.38
C VAL A 18 13.94 14.68 -57.18
N VAL A 19 13.18 14.46 -58.26
CA VAL A 19 11.84 13.86 -58.20
C VAL A 19 11.91 12.43 -57.63
N ALA A 20 12.85 11.60 -58.09
CA ALA A 20 13.01 10.24 -57.60
C ALA A 20 13.38 10.18 -56.11
N VAL A 21 14.30 11.03 -55.65
CA VAL A 21 14.68 11.13 -54.24
C VAL A 21 13.50 11.61 -53.38
N SER A 22 12.73 12.60 -53.86
CA SER A 22 11.56 13.09 -53.14
C SER A 22 10.49 11.99 -52.97
N MET A 23 10.26 11.17 -53.99
CA MET A 23 9.33 10.04 -53.94
C MET A 23 9.74 9.00 -52.91
N ILE A 24 11.05 8.69 -52.82
CA ILE A 24 11.59 7.73 -51.84
C ILE A 24 11.41 8.27 -50.41
N ILE A 25 11.71 9.55 -50.18
CA ILE A 25 11.53 10.20 -48.88
C ILE A 25 10.06 10.18 -48.47
N ILE A 26 9.14 10.52 -49.38
CA ILE A 26 7.69 10.50 -49.11
C ILE A 26 7.23 9.08 -48.76
N MET A 27 7.67 8.06 -49.49
CA MET A 27 7.33 6.66 -49.19
C MET A 27 7.86 6.22 -47.82
N LEU A 28 9.09 6.62 -47.44
CA LEU A 28 9.65 6.35 -46.11
C LEU A 28 8.84 7.04 -45.00
N VAL A 29 8.49 8.32 -45.17
CA VAL A 29 7.68 9.06 -44.20
C VAL A 29 6.30 8.43 -44.04
N LEU A 30 5.64 8.02 -45.14
CA LEU A 30 4.35 7.33 -45.09
C LEU A 30 4.44 5.96 -44.41
N ALA A 31 5.51 5.21 -44.65
CA ALA A 31 5.75 3.92 -44.00
C ALA A 31 5.97 4.09 -42.49
N LEU A 32 6.75 5.09 -42.07
CA LEU A 32 6.95 5.44 -40.66
C LEU A 32 5.63 5.89 -40.01
N TYR A 33 4.86 6.73 -40.70
CA TYR A 33 3.57 7.21 -40.20
C TYR A 33 2.55 6.07 -40.04
N GLY A 34 2.49 5.13 -41.00
CA GLY A 34 1.66 3.93 -40.92
C GLY A 34 2.07 3.00 -39.77
N SER A 35 3.37 2.85 -39.52
CA SER A 35 3.91 2.07 -38.39
C SER A 35 3.53 2.69 -37.05
N VAL A 36 3.71 4.00 -36.89
CA VAL A 36 3.35 4.74 -35.67
C VAL A 36 1.84 4.69 -35.42
N PHE A 37 1.02 4.92 -36.45
CA PHE A 37 -0.43 4.85 -36.33
C PHE A 37 -0.92 3.44 -35.96
N LYS A 38 -0.28 2.39 -36.51
CA LYS A 38 -0.56 1.00 -36.13
C LYS A 38 -0.22 0.74 -34.65
N ARG A 39 0.91 1.24 -34.15
CA ARG A 39 1.29 1.16 -32.73
C ARG A 39 0.31 1.91 -31.82
N ILE A 40 -0.10 3.12 -32.19
CA ILE A 40 -1.08 3.92 -31.42
C ILE A 40 -2.43 3.19 -31.35
N LYS A 41 -2.94 2.70 -32.48
CA LYS A 41 -4.21 1.95 -32.53
C LYS A 41 -4.16 0.67 -31.70
N MET A 42 -3.01 0.00 -31.66
CA MET A 42 -2.80 -1.18 -30.85
C MET A 42 -2.75 -0.83 -29.36
N ASN A 43 -2.02 0.22 -28.97
CA ASN A 43 -1.98 0.71 -27.58
C ASN A 43 -3.35 1.12 -27.05
N VAL A 44 -4.19 1.78 -27.85
CA VAL A 44 -5.56 2.14 -27.43
C VAL A 44 -6.43 0.90 -27.18
N ARG A 45 -6.32 -0.13 -28.04
CA ARG A 45 -7.06 -1.39 -27.86
C ARG A 45 -6.59 -2.17 -26.65
N VAL A 46 -5.27 -2.23 -26.44
CA VAL A 46 -4.66 -2.88 -25.28
C VAL A 46 -5.06 -2.17 -24.00
N LYS A 47 -5.06 -0.83 -23.98
CA LYS A 47 -5.50 -0.04 -22.82
C LYS A 47 -6.95 -0.35 -22.45
N GLY A 48 -7.86 -0.40 -23.43
CA GLY A 48 -9.26 -0.72 -23.17
C GLY A 48 -9.49 -2.16 -22.69
N ALA A 49 -8.75 -3.14 -23.24
CA ALA A 49 -8.84 -4.53 -22.79
C ALA A 49 -8.25 -4.72 -21.38
N LEU A 50 -7.12 -4.08 -21.10
CA LEU A 50 -6.47 -4.05 -19.80
C LEU A 50 -7.37 -3.40 -18.74
N GLU A 51 -7.99 -2.26 -19.05
CA GLU A 51 -8.94 -1.60 -18.15
C GLU A 51 -10.16 -2.48 -17.82
N CYS A 52 -10.64 -3.29 -18.78
CA CYS A 52 -11.74 -4.22 -18.55
C CYS A 52 -11.31 -5.40 -17.66
N ALA A 53 -10.18 -6.03 -17.96
CA ALA A 53 -9.60 -7.12 -17.17
C ALA A 53 -9.33 -6.69 -15.72
N LEU A 54 -8.72 -5.52 -15.55
CA LEU A 54 -8.47 -4.91 -14.23
C LEU A 54 -9.74 -4.61 -13.44
N LYS A 55 -10.87 -4.42 -14.11
CA LYS A 55 -12.16 -4.11 -13.46
C LYS A 55 -12.93 -5.38 -13.07
N GLU A 56 -12.89 -6.41 -13.91
CA GLU A 56 -13.54 -7.70 -13.61
C GLU A 56 -12.79 -8.48 -12.53
N ASN A 57 -11.46 -8.56 -12.61
CA ASN A 57 -10.65 -9.18 -11.55
C ASN A 57 -10.86 -8.46 -10.21
N ASP A 58 -10.99 -7.14 -10.24
CA ASP A 58 -11.19 -6.34 -9.04
C ASP A 58 -12.48 -6.63 -8.28
N LEU A 59 -13.61 -6.80 -8.98
CA LEU A 59 -14.88 -7.15 -8.34
C LEU A 59 -14.81 -8.53 -7.68
N ALA A 60 -14.17 -9.49 -8.34
CA ALA A 60 -14.02 -10.84 -7.82
C ALA A 60 -13.08 -10.89 -6.60
N LEU A 61 -11.95 -10.16 -6.66
CA LEU A 61 -11.00 -10.06 -5.56
C LEU A 61 -11.62 -9.34 -4.35
N GLN A 62 -12.27 -8.18 -4.53
CA GLN A 62 -12.90 -7.44 -3.44
C GLN A 62 -13.94 -8.27 -2.67
N GLN A 63 -14.79 -9.02 -3.38
CA GLN A 63 -15.79 -9.85 -2.73
C GLN A 63 -15.14 -11.01 -1.94
N PHE A 64 -14.08 -11.59 -2.48
CA PHE A 64 -13.33 -12.64 -1.82
C PHE A 64 -12.69 -12.15 -0.50
N TRP A 65 -12.07 -10.97 -0.50
CA TRP A 65 -11.41 -10.41 0.69
C TRP A 65 -12.39 -10.18 1.84
N LYS A 66 -13.60 -9.68 1.53
CA LYS A 66 -14.69 -9.54 2.51
C LYS A 66 -15.07 -10.87 3.15
N ASP A 67 -15.13 -11.94 2.37
CA ASP A 67 -15.50 -13.26 2.87
C ASP A 67 -14.38 -13.89 3.73
N GLU A 68 -13.11 -13.72 3.36
CA GLU A 68 -11.97 -14.23 4.15
C GLU A 68 -11.79 -13.46 5.48
N ALA A 69 -12.06 -12.15 5.52
CA ALA A 69 -12.08 -11.37 6.76
C ALA A 69 -13.06 -11.98 7.78
N VAL A 70 -14.25 -12.38 7.31
CA VAL A 70 -15.26 -13.05 8.14
C VAL A 70 -14.77 -14.43 8.63
N ILE A 71 -14.06 -15.18 7.78
CA ILE A 71 -13.49 -16.50 8.14
C ILE A 71 -12.36 -16.37 9.15
N GLN A 72 -11.46 -15.40 8.99
CA GLN A 72 -10.37 -15.14 9.91
C GLN A 72 -10.90 -14.71 11.29
N LYS A 73 -11.94 -13.88 11.32
CA LYS A 73 -12.64 -13.48 12.55
C LYS A 73 -13.23 -14.69 13.28
N LYS A 74 -13.77 -15.67 12.54
CA LYS A 74 -14.23 -16.96 13.11
C LYS A 74 -13.07 -17.81 13.64
N ARG A 75 -11.93 -17.88 12.93
CA ARG A 75 -10.74 -18.64 13.36
C ARG A 75 -10.11 -18.06 14.63
N LEU A 76 -10.02 -16.74 14.74
CA LEU A 76 -9.57 -16.05 15.96
C LEU A 76 -10.46 -16.40 17.15
N LYS A 77 -11.79 -16.29 16.99
CA LYS A 77 -12.77 -16.69 18.02
C LYS A 77 -12.71 -18.17 18.40
N LEU A 78 -12.26 -19.04 17.49
CA LEU A 78 -12.07 -20.46 17.76
C LEU A 78 -10.77 -20.71 18.55
N LYS A 79 -9.68 -20.05 18.17
CA LYS A 79 -8.39 -20.12 18.90
C LYS A 79 -8.48 -19.56 20.32
N GLU A 80 -9.34 -18.59 20.57
CA GLU A 80 -9.66 -18.11 21.92
C GLU A 80 -10.34 -19.18 22.79
N LYS A 81 -11.13 -20.08 22.18
CA LYS A 81 -11.83 -21.16 22.89
C LYS A 81 -10.93 -22.38 23.18
N GLU A 82 -9.81 -22.50 22.48
CA GLU A 82 -8.90 -23.66 22.56
C GLU A 82 -7.67 -23.44 23.46
N LYS A 83 -7.48 -22.25 24.05
CA LYS A 83 -6.34 -21.95 24.94
C LYS A 83 -6.58 -22.40 26.40
N GLU A 84 -5.54 -22.95 27.01
CA GLU A 84 -5.40 -23.37 28.43
C GLU A 84 -5.59 -22.21 29.44
N PRO A 85 -5.79 -22.49 30.75
CA PRO A 85 -6.77 -21.81 31.59
C PRO A 85 -6.56 -20.30 31.61
N PHE A 86 -7.64 -19.60 31.26
CA PHE A 86 -7.84 -18.19 31.51
C PHE A 86 -7.31 -17.85 32.90
N VAL A 87 -6.38 -16.88 32.99
CA VAL A 87 -6.28 -16.10 34.21
C VAL A 87 -7.67 -15.50 34.39
N ASP A 88 -8.35 -15.87 35.47
CA ASP A 88 -9.67 -15.36 35.81
C ASP A 88 -9.52 -13.87 36.14
N TYR A 89 -9.50 -13.04 35.09
CA TYR A 89 -9.51 -11.60 35.22
C TYR A 89 -10.92 -11.23 35.64
N ASP A 90 -11.05 -10.64 36.82
CA ASP A 90 -12.27 -9.91 37.13
C ASP A 90 -12.42 -8.82 36.06
N ASP A 91 -13.49 -8.91 35.26
CA ASP A 91 -13.77 -8.01 34.14
C ASP A 91 -13.96 -6.54 34.60
N HIS A 92 -14.09 -6.33 35.92
CA HIS A 92 -14.17 -5.03 36.58
C HIS A 92 -12.84 -4.58 37.23
N GLU A 93 -11.82 -5.43 37.24
CA GLU A 93 -10.51 -5.09 37.80
C GLU A 93 -9.79 -4.08 36.91
N ILE A 94 -9.29 -3.01 37.54
CA ILE A 94 -8.49 -1.99 36.89
C ILE A 94 -7.14 -2.60 36.53
N LEU A 95 -6.79 -2.57 35.24
CA LEU A 95 -5.55 -3.14 34.74
C LEU A 95 -4.34 -2.28 35.11
N THR A 96 -3.35 -2.91 35.74
CA THR A 96 -1.98 -2.42 35.72
C THR A 96 -1.34 -2.73 34.36
N ILE A 97 -0.25 -2.04 34.00
CA ILE A 97 0.50 -2.33 32.78
C ILE A 97 0.95 -3.80 32.72
N GLU A 98 1.46 -4.34 33.84
CA GLU A 98 1.88 -5.75 33.94
C GLU A 98 0.73 -6.73 33.62
N ARG A 99 -0.46 -6.46 34.15
CA ARG A 99 -1.66 -7.29 33.90
C ARG A 99 -2.18 -7.15 32.49
N ALA A 100 -2.12 -5.94 31.92
CA ALA A 100 -2.44 -5.72 30.52
C ALA A 100 -1.46 -6.43 29.59
N THR A 101 -0.15 -6.40 29.89
CA THR A 101 0.87 -7.16 29.16
C THR A 101 0.59 -8.66 29.22
N ALA A 102 0.26 -9.19 30.41
CA ALA A 102 -0.11 -10.60 30.57
C ALA A 102 -1.38 -10.94 29.76
N LEU A 103 -2.38 -10.06 29.78
CA LEU A 103 -3.61 -10.23 29.01
C LEU A 103 -3.31 -10.24 27.50
N LEU A 104 -2.56 -9.27 26.98
CA LEU A 104 -2.15 -9.19 25.58
C LEU A 104 -1.40 -10.46 25.13
N LYS A 105 -0.44 -10.94 25.93
CA LYS A 105 0.26 -12.21 25.68
C LYS A 105 -0.71 -13.39 25.64
N SER A 106 -1.67 -13.46 26.56
CA SER A 106 -2.69 -14.52 26.58
C SER A 106 -3.58 -14.50 25.32
N LEU A 107 -3.89 -13.32 24.80
CA LEU A 107 -4.63 -13.11 23.56
C LEU A 107 -3.78 -13.43 22.31
N GLY A 108 -2.47 -13.59 22.45
CA GLY A 108 -1.55 -13.98 21.38
C GLY A 108 -0.75 -12.83 20.76
N TRP A 109 -0.71 -11.68 21.42
CA TRP A 109 0.15 -10.57 21.03
C TRP A 109 1.59 -10.83 21.50
N SER A 110 2.56 -10.52 20.63
CA SER A 110 3.96 -10.40 21.05
C SER A 110 4.11 -9.09 21.79
N VAL A 111 4.77 -9.08 22.94
CA VAL A 111 5.02 -7.85 23.69
C VAL A 111 6.51 -7.70 23.95
N ASP A 112 7.06 -6.61 23.46
CA ASP A 112 8.44 -6.20 23.66
C ASP A 112 8.49 -4.94 24.55
N ILE A 113 9.53 -4.85 25.38
CA ILE A 113 9.76 -3.72 26.30
C ILE A 113 10.93 -2.92 25.76
N GLU A 114 10.76 -1.63 25.46
CA GLU A 114 11.81 -0.87 24.79
C GLU A 114 12.12 0.53 25.33
N GLY A 115 13.43 0.81 25.38
CA GLY A 115 14.12 2.10 25.36
C GLY A 115 13.74 3.16 26.41
N LYS A 116 12.49 3.62 26.38
CA LYS A 116 11.96 4.75 27.16
C LYS A 116 10.89 4.37 28.19
N GLY A 117 10.67 3.07 28.41
CA GLY A 117 9.65 2.57 29.36
C GLY A 117 8.27 2.36 28.72
N ASP A 118 8.20 2.42 27.40
CA ASP A 118 6.97 2.20 26.64
C ASP A 118 6.92 0.73 26.18
N PHE A 119 5.73 0.16 26.18
CA PHE A 119 5.47 -1.21 25.79
C PHE A 119 4.90 -1.24 24.38
N LEU A 120 5.39 -2.16 23.56
CA LEU A 120 4.92 -2.40 22.22
C LEU A 120 4.25 -3.77 22.16
N ALA A 121 2.98 -3.81 21.84
CA ALA A 121 2.29 -5.05 21.48
C ALA A 121 2.21 -5.16 19.97
N THR A 122 2.62 -6.30 19.42
CA THR A 122 2.52 -6.61 18.00
C THR A 122 1.63 -7.84 17.79
N LEU A 123 0.62 -7.69 16.95
CA LEU A 123 -0.15 -8.81 16.42
C LEU A 123 0.28 -9.08 14.97
N PHE A 124 0.61 -10.33 14.71
CA PHE A 124 0.99 -10.81 13.39
C PHE A 124 -0.22 -11.43 12.70
N LEU A 125 -0.75 -10.74 11.69
CA LEU A 125 -1.74 -11.29 10.77
C LEU A 125 -1.01 -11.92 9.55
N PRO A 126 -1.71 -12.72 8.70
CA PRO A 126 -1.08 -13.39 7.56
C PRO A 126 -0.46 -12.43 6.52
N ASP A 127 -1.02 -11.23 6.39
CA ASP A 127 -0.69 -10.24 5.36
C ASP A 127 -0.22 -8.89 5.93
N ARG A 128 -0.32 -8.69 7.25
CA ARG A 128 -0.01 -7.42 7.91
C ARG A 128 0.44 -7.58 9.36
N GLU A 129 1.05 -6.52 9.87
CA GLU A 129 1.43 -6.34 11.25
C GLU A 129 0.59 -5.23 11.87
N VAL A 130 0.10 -5.46 13.08
CA VAL A 130 -0.59 -4.46 13.89
C VAL A 130 0.26 -4.18 15.12
N GLN A 131 0.79 -2.98 15.21
CA GLN A 131 1.58 -2.50 16.34
C GLN A 131 0.73 -1.56 17.19
N PHE A 132 0.77 -1.75 18.50
CA PHE A 132 0.04 -0.98 19.47
C PHE A 132 0.99 -0.54 20.60
N LEU A 133 1.12 0.77 20.80
CA LEU A 133 1.92 1.36 21.86
C LEU A 133 1.07 1.60 23.11
N TYR A 134 1.62 1.27 24.27
CA TYR A 134 1.02 1.56 25.58
C TYR A 134 2.09 1.79 26.66
N ASN A 135 1.82 2.65 27.63
CA ASN A 135 2.77 2.96 28.70
C ASN A 135 2.08 3.56 29.93
N GLU A 136 2.76 3.59 31.08
CA GLU A 136 2.19 4.11 32.33
C GLU A 136 2.09 5.64 32.37
N LYS A 137 2.69 6.35 31.41
CA LYS A 137 2.69 7.81 31.40
C LYS A 137 1.24 8.28 31.28
N HIS A 138 0.69 8.88 32.33
CA HIS A 138 -0.66 9.43 32.30
C HIS A 138 -0.63 10.74 31.49
N VAL A 139 -1.55 10.87 30.53
CA VAL A 139 -2.05 12.18 30.11
C VAL A 139 -3.41 12.28 30.79
N GLU A 140 -3.66 13.35 31.55
CA GLU A 140 -4.81 13.50 32.46
C GLU A 140 -6.20 13.25 31.81
N GLU A 141 -6.26 13.11 30.48
CA GLU A 141 -7.48 12.97 29.68
C GLU A 141 -7.54 11.68 28.84
N PHE A 142 -6.48 10.84 28.80
CA PHE A 142 -6.42 9.60 28.02
C PHE A 142 -5.88 8.41 28.79
N SER A 143 -6.36 7.22 28.42
CA SER A 143 -5.87 5.97 28.99
C SER A 143 -4.37 5.77 28.76
N PRO A 144 -3.64 5.14 29.71
CA PRO A 144 -2.27 4.65 29.48
C PRO A 144 -2.16 3.66 28.29
N PHE A 145 -3.28 3.08 27.88
CA PHE A 145 -3.41 2.14 26.77
C PHE A 145 -3.84 2.82 25.46
N ASP A 146 -3.61 4.13 25.29
CA ASP A 146 -4.06 4.85 24.10
C ASP A 146 -2.98 5.77 23.52
N ARG A 147 -1.88 5.16 23.04
CA ARG A 147 -0.66 5.91 22.62
C ARG A 147 -0.34 5.88 21.14
N GLY A 148 -0.96 4.99 20.37
CA GLY A 148 -0.76 4.87 18.94
C GLY A 148 -1.00 3.44 18.46
N LEU A 149 -1.61 3.32 17.29
CA LEU A 149 -1.82 2.06 16.59
C LEU A 149 -1.30 2.23 15.17
N LEU A 150 -0.46 1.29 14.75
CA LEU A 150 0.20 1.31 13.46
C LEU A 150 -0.09 0.01 12.73
N VAL A 151 -0.55 0.12 11.49
CA VAL A 151 -0.90 -1.02 10.62
C VAL A 151 -0.02 -0.97 9.39
N MET A 152 0.75 -2.03 9.17
CA MET A 152 1.79 -2.10 8.14
C MET A 152 1.79 -3.45 7.46
N SER A 153 2.42 -3.53 6.28
CA SER A 153 2.68 -4.81 5.63
C SER A 153 4.08 -4.86 5.02
N GLY A 154 4.87 -5.82 5.51
CA GLY A 154 6.13 -6.21 4.88
C GLY A 154 5.97 -7.17 3.70
N ILE A 155 4.75 -7.62 3.38
CA ILE A 155 4.54 -8.66 2.37
C ILE A 155 4.84 -8.17 0.96
N PHE A 156 4.73 -6.86 0.74
CA PHE A 156 5.10 -6.21 -0.51
C PHE A 156 6.60 -6.24 -0.74
N ALA A 157 7.39 -5.90 0.27
CA ALA A 157 8.84 -6.06 0.26
C ALA A 157 9.23 -7.52 -0.03
N ALA A 158 8.59 -8.49 0.65
CA ALA A 158 8.82 -9.90 0.42
C ALA A 158 8.51 -10.33 -1.03
N ALA A 159 7.41 -9.86 -1.61
CA ALA A 159 7.06 -10.15 -3.00
C ALA A 159 8.12 -9.58 -3.97
N CYS A 160 8.53 -8.33 -3.80
CA CYS A 160 9.57 -7.72 -4.61
C CYS A 160 10.91 -8.46 -4.47
N GLN A 161 11.30 -8.89 -3.26
CA GLN A 161 12.50 -9.71 -3.05
C GLN A 161 12.39 -11.07 -3.76
N THR A 162 11.23 -11.69 -3.74
CA THR A 162 11.02 -12.98 -4.42
C THR A 162 11.17 -12.84 -5.94
N ILE A 163 10.68 -11.72 -6.50
CA ILE A 163 10.79 -11.42 -7.93
C ILE A 163 12.24 -11.10 -8.29
N ASN A 164 12.90 -10.24 -7.53
CA ASN A 164 14.30 -9.88 -7.73
C ASN A 164 15.11 -10.04 -6.43
N PRO A 165 15.72 -11.22 -6.19
CA PRO A 165 16.53 -11.49 -5.00
C PRO A 165 17.80 -10.65 -4.89
N HIS A 166 18.24 -10.04 -5.99
CA HIS A 166 19.43 -9.20 -6.05
C HIS A 166 19.11 -7.71 -5.90
N ASN A 167 17.86 -7.35 -5.64
CA ASN A 167 17.52 -5.96 -5.40
C ASN A 167 18.23 -5.47 -4.13
N SER A 168 19.27 -4.65 -4.31
CA SER A 168 20.02 -4.05 -3.20
C SER A 168 19.37 -2.78 -2.66
N GLY A 169 18.28 -2.31 -3.28
CA GLY A 169 17.54 -1.13 -2.83
C GLY A 169 16.71 -1.41 -1.58
N ALA A 170 16.37 -0.34 -0.86
CA ALA A 170 15.41 -0.38 0.23
C ALA A 170 14.05 -0.84 -0.30
N LEU A 171 13.61 -2.01 0.15
CA LEU A 171 12.30 -2.55 -0.19
C LEU A 171 11.22 -1.83 0.61
N PRO A 172 10.12 -1.38 -0.03
CA PRO A 172 9.13 -0.59 0.66
C PRO A 172 8.34 -1.46 1.63
N THR A 173 8.31 -1.03 2.88
CA THR A 173 7.23 -1.44 3.77
C THR A 173 5.99 -0.63 3.41
N VAL A 174 4.86 -1.31 3.27
CA VAL A 174 3.59 -0.63 3.03
C VAL A 174 3.05 -0.12 4.36
N PHE A 175 3.07 1.19 4.54
CA PHE A 175 2.37 1.86 5.63
C PHE A 175 0.88 1.96 5.26
N MET A 176 0.01 1.28 6.01
CA MET A 176 -1.41 1.20 5.65
C MET A 176 -2.27 2.14 6.47
N ASN A 177 -2.00 2.25 7.77
CA ASN A 177 -2.74 3.17 8.63
C ASN A 177 -1.97 3.50 9.90
N PHE A 178 -2.24 4.68 10.45
CA PHE A 178 -1.82 5.07 11.78
C PHE A 178 -2.96 5.79 12.49
N VAL A 179 -3.31 5.29 13.67
CA VAL A 179 -4.29 5.90 14.57
C VAL A 179 -3.52 6.53 15.73
N PRO A 180 -3.46 7.88 15.81
CA PRO A 180 -2.71 8.58 16.85
C PRO A 180 -3.20 8.26 18.26
N ASN A 181 -4.52 8.15 18.41
CA ASN A 181 -5.21 7.78 19.65
C ASN A 181 -5.53 6.28 19.63
N GLY A 182 -4.49 5.47 19.39
CA GLY A 182 -4.44 4.01 19.57
C GLY A 182 -5.76 3.24 19.39
N LEU A 183 -6.36 2.87 20.52
CA LEU A 183 -7.54 2.02 20.65
C LEU A 183 -8.81 2.82 21.01
N GLU A 184 -8.74 4.15 21.06
CA GLU A 184 -9.82 5.07 21.41
C GLU A 184 -10.45 4.77 22.80
N ILE A 185 -9.61 4.62 23.83
CA ILE A 185 -10.06 4.31 25.19
C ILE A 185 -10.11 5.59 26.03
N PHE A 186 -11.31 6.16 26.16
CA PHE A 186 -11.57 7.40 26.87
C PHE A 186 -11.91 7.22 28.37
N GLU A 187 -11.35 6.17 28.99
CA GLU A 187 -11.56 5.84 30.40
C GLU A 187 -10.23 5.91 31.16
N GLU A 188 -10.21 6.67 32.27
CA GLU A 188 -9.03 6.80 33.14
C GLU A 188 -8.64 5.45 33.77
N LYS A 189 -9.66 4.63 34.10
CA LYS A 189 -9.51 3.31 34.70
C LYS A 189 -9.97 2.25 33.73
N VAL A 190 -9.01 1.62 33.04
CA VAL A 190 -9.31 0.58 32.05
C VAL A 190 -9.43 -0.77 32.72
N SER A 191 -10.58 -1.42 32.54
CA SER A 191 -10.75 -2.81 32.94
C SER A 191 -10.32 -3.78 31.84
N ALA A 192 -10.17 -5.06 32.20
CA ALA A 192 -9.88 -6.13 31.23
C ALA A 192 -10.94 -6.20 30.12
N ALA A 193 -12.22 -6.07 30.47
CA ALA A 193 -13.30 -6.08 29.50
C ALA A 193 -13.24 -4.87 28.55
N CYS A 194 -12.88 -3.69 29.06
CA CYS A 194 -12.73 -2.49 28.24
C CYS A 194 -11.60 -2.64 27.21
N LEU A 195 -10.41 -3.09 27.65
CA LEU A 195 -9.28 -3.30 26.75
C LEU A 195 -9.57 -4.38 25.69
N LYS A 196 -10.15 -5.52 26.08
CA LYS A 196 -10.55 -6.58 25.13
C LYS A 196 -11.52 -6.03 24.08
N LYS A 197 -12.55 -5.31 24.50
CA LYS A 197 -13.54 -4.73 23.59
C LYS A 197 -12.94 -3.73 22.61
N ALA A 198 -11.97 -2.93 23.06
CA ALA A 198 -11.27 -1.99 22.19
C ALA A 198 -10.40 -2.73 21.16
N LEU A 199 -9.61 -3.71 21.61
CA LEU A 199 -8.82 -4.58 20.73
C LEU A 199 -9.70 -5.32 19.71
N ASP A 200 -10.83 -5.87 20.13
CA ASP A 200 -11.77 -6.55 19.23
C ASP A 200 -12.28 -5.62 18.14
N ARG A 201 -12.70 -4.41 18.49
CA ARG A 201 -13.15 -3.40 17.51
C ARG A 201 -12.03 -3.02 16.54
N THR A 202 -10.82 -2.83 17.06
CA THR A 202 -9.65 -2.53 16.24
C THR A 202 -9.35 -3.67 15.27
N LEU A 203 -9.44 -4.93 15.72
CA LEU A 203 -9.26 -6.08 14.85
C LEU A 203 -10.37 -6.20 13.81
N GLU A 204 -11.63 -5.99 14.20
CA GLU A 204 -12.75 -5.95 13.26
C GLU A 204 -12.52 -4.90 12.18
N TRP A 205 -12.13 -3.69 12.57
CA TRP A 205 -11.79 -2.61 11.65
C TRP A 205 -10.62 -2.97 10.72
N ILE A 206 -9.50 -3.42 11.26
CA ILE A 206 -8.30 -3.80 10.47
C ILE A 206 -8.59 -4.92 9.48
N MET A 207 -9.49 -5.84 9.84
CA MET A 207 -9.86 -6.97 9.00
C MET A 207 -10.93 -6.62 7.96
N GLU A 208 -11.81 -5.66 8.24
CA GLU A 208 -12.85 -5.19 7.32
C GLU A 208 -12.32 -4.13 6.33
N ASP A 209 -11.26 -3.40 6.67
CA ASP A 209 -10.63 -2.43 5.77
C ASP A 209 -9.60 -3.10 4.83
N ASP A 210 -9.95 -3.14 3.53
CA ASP A 210 -9.14 -3.58 2.38
C ASP A 210 -7.96 -2.63 2.09
N CYS A 211 -7.26 -2.14 3.13
CA CYS A 211 -6.27 -1.08 3.01
C CYS A 211 -5.09 -1.48 2.10
N LEU A 212 -4.57 -2.71 2.23
CA LEU A 212 -3.44 -3.16 1.41
C LEU A 212 -3.81 -3.30 -0.06
N TYR A 213 -4.92 -3.98 -0.34
CA TYR A 213 -5.42 -4.19 -1.70
C TYR A 213 -5.65 -2.85 -2.40
N THR A 214 -6.38 -1.94 -1.73
CA THR A 214 -6.69 -0.61 -2.26
C THR A 214 -5.42 0.20 -2.49
N MET A 215 -4.49 0.17 -1.56
CA MET A 215 -3.23 0.90 -1.64
C MET A 215 -2.33 0.38 -2.79
N LEU A 216 -2.18 -0.94 -2.91
CA LEU A 216 -1.43 -1.55 -4.01
C LEU A 216 -2.00 -1.12 -5.36
N ARG A 217 -3.34 -1.11 -5.46
CA ARG A 217 -4.01 -0.72 -6.69
C ARG A 217 -3.86 0.76 -7.01
N SER A 218 -4.07 1.64 -6.03
CA SER A 218 -4.00 3.08 -6.27
C SER A 218 -2.58 3.55 -6.60
N GLN A 219 -1.56 2.94 -6.01
CA GLN A 219 -0.18 3.43 -6.11
C GLN A 219 0.64 2.71 -7.19
N TYR A 220 0.35 1.42 -7.43
CA TYR A 220 1.23 0.54 -8.19
C TYR A 220 0.56 -0.20 -9.36
N CYS A 221 -0.74 0.00 -9.66
CA CYS A 221 -1.34 -0.62 -10.85
C CYS A 221 -1.17 0.18 -12.16
N SER A 222 -0.72 1.43 -12.08
CA SER A 222 -0.37 2.18 -13.30
C SER A 222 0.82 1.53 -13.99
N PRO A 223 0.75 1.28 -15.31
CA PRO A 223 1.87 0.70 -16.04
C PRO A 223 3.11 1.60 -15.98
N PRO A 224 4.33 1.04 -16.05
CA PRO A 224 5.56 1.81 -15.92
C PRO A 224 5.71 2.97 -16.90
N TRP A 225 5.14 2.87 -18.11
CA TRP A 225 5.17 3.94 -19.13
C TRP A 225 4.14 5.06 -18.93
N GLU A 226 3.19 4.93 -18.00
CA GLU A 226 2.22 5.98 -17.69
C GLU A 226 2.64 6.84 -16.50
N LYS A 227 3.69 6.45 -15.76
CA LYS A 227 4.26 7.26 -14.69
C LYS A 227 5.36 8.16 -15.24
N ASP A 228 5.21 9.46 -15.04
CA ASP A 228 6.31 10.40 -15.25
C ASP A 228 7.43 10.09 -14.25
N SER A 229 8.63 9.83 -14.79
CA SER A 229 9.83 9.46 -14.05
C SER A 229 10.28 10.49 -13.00
N SER A 230 9.68 11.70 -12.99
CA SER A 230 10.01 12.80 -12.08
C SER A 230 9.22 12.81 -10.78
N SER A 231 8.22 11.94 -10.60
CA SER A 231 7.25 12.04 -9.48
C SER A 231 7.60 11.22 -8.23
N TRP A 232 8.60 10.34 -8.30
CA TRP A 232 9.01 9.46 -7.19
C TRP A 232 10.53 9.44 -6.94
N SER A 233 11.27 10.43 -7.44
CA SER A 233 12.68 10.61 -7.03
C SER A 233 12.72 11.38 -5.71
N THR A 234 12.39 10.72 -4.61
CA THR A 234 12.96 11.07 -3.31
C THR A 234 14.36 10.48 -3.28
N ASP A 235 15.36 11.28 -2.91
CA ASP A 235 16.81 11.05 -3.03
C ASP A 235 17.38 9.86 -2.21
N GLU A 236 16.63 8.78 -1.99
CA GLU A 236 17.09 7.57 -1.30
C GLU A 236 16.97 6.34 -2.21
N GLU A 237 17.76 5.31 -1.91
CA GLU A 237 17.91 4.04 -2.64
C GLU A 237 16.61 3.21 -2.66
N GLU A 238 15.52 3.74 -3.22
CA GLU A 238 14.23 3.05 -3.32
C GLU A 238 14.25 1.97 -4.42
N ALA A 239 13.53 0.88 -4.17
CA ALA A 239 13.34 -0.17 -5.17
C ALA A 239 12.71 0.41 -6.48
N PRO A 240 13.18 0.02 -7.67
CA PRO A 240 12.67 0.55 -8.94
C PRO A 240 11.14 0.39 -9.06
N TYR A 241 10.43 1.44 -9.51
CA TYR A 241 8.97 1.40 -9.62
C TYR A 241 8.47 0.20 -10.45
N ALA A 242 9.20 -0.18 -11.50
CA ALA A 242 8.85 -1.34 -12.31
C ALA A 242 8.82 -2.64 -11.48
N LEU A 243 9.75 -2.81 -10.54
CA LEU A 243 9.74 -3.94 -9.60
C LEU A 243 8.57 -3.86 -8.61
N LEU A 244 8.26 -2.66 -8.13
CA LEU A 244 7.10 -2.42 -7.24
C LEU A 244 5.78 -2.73 -7.96
N HIS A 245 5.65 -2.32 -9.21
CA HIS A 245 4.52 -2.62 -10.06
C HIS A 245 4.34 -4.13 -10.24
N LEU A 246 5.42 -4.86 -10.57
CA LEU A 246 5.35 -6.32 -10.69
C LEU A 246 5.00 -7.00 -9.36
N GLY A 247 5.57 -6.54 -8.24
CA GLY A 247 5.22 -7.04 -6.92
C GLY A 247 3.75 -6.83 -6.58
N ALA A 248 3.19 -5.67 -6.95
CA ALA A 248 1.80 -5.35 -6.70
C ALA A 248 0.87 -6.25 -7.53
N LEU A 249 1.13 -6.39 -8.84
CA LEU A 249 0.36 -7.29 -9.70
C LEU A 249 0.44 -8.75 -9.21
N ALA A 250 1.61 -9.19 -8.76
CA ALA A 250 1.80 -10.52 -8.22
C ALA A 250 0.98 -10.77 -6.94
N LEU A 251 1.02 -9.83 -5.98
CA LEU A 251 0.21 -9.90 -4.76
C LEU A 251 -1.29 -9.75 -5.03
N LEU A 252 -1.68 -9.02 -6.06
CA LEU A 252 -3.07 -8.91 -6.49
C LEU A 252 -3.56 -10.16 -7.25
N GLY A 253 -2.66 -11.10 -7.59
CA GLY A 253 -3.01 -12.27 -8.39
C GLY A 253 -3.39 -11.94 -9.84
N ASP A 254 -2.89 -10.82 -10.37
CA ASP A 254 -3.22 -10.34 -11.72
C ASP A 254 -2.41 -11.06 -12.81
N VAL A 255 -2.78 -12.34 -12.99
CA VAL A 255 -2.19 -13.24 -13.99
C VAL A 255 -2.41 -12.73 -15.42
N GLU A 256 -3.50 -12.01 -15.68
CA GLU A 256 -3.83 -11.56 -17.04
C GLU A 256 -2.93 -10.42 -17.49
N THR A 257 -2.75 -9.41 -16.65
CA THR A 257 -1.84 -8.29 -16.94
C THR A 257 -0.40 -8.78 -17.06
N LEU A 258 0.05 -9.62 -16.13
CA LEU A 258 1.40 -10.20 -16.18
C LEU A 258 1.58 -11.07 -17.43
N GLY A 259 0.54 -11.77 -17.88
CA GLY A 259 0.58 -12.61 -19.08
C GLY A 259 0.75 -11.78 -20.34
N SER A 260 0.04 -10.65 -20.42
CA SER A 260 0.22 -9.70 -21.50
C SER A 260 1.64 -9.12 -21.55
N TYR A 261 2.30 -8.94 -20.39
CA TYR A 261 3.69 -8.47 -20.36
C TYR A 261 4.67 -9.55 -20.79
N ASP A 262 4.49 -10.80 -20.35
CA ASP A 262 5.35 -11.92 -20.76
C ASP A 262 5.30 -12.17 -22.28
N GLU A 263 4.12 -12.10 -22.90
CA GLU A 263 3.96 -12.21 -24.36
C GLU A 263 4.76 -11.13 -25.10
N ARG A 264 4.76 -9.89 -24.58
CA ARG A 264 5.48 -8.77 -25.17
C ARG A 264 6.99 -8.87 -24.97
N PHE A 265 7.44 -9.26 -23.78
CA PHE A 265 8.86 -9.50 -23.53
C PHE A 265 9.41 -10.62 -24.40
N THR A 266 8.59 -11.65 -24.68
CA THR A 266 8.93 -12.73 -25.62
C THR A 266 9.07 -12.22 -27.07
N ALA A 267 8.36 -11.14 -27.43
CA ALA A 267 8.52 -10.44 -28.69
C ALA A 267 9.63 -9.36 -28.68
N GLU A 268 10.49 -9.34 -27.66
CA GLU A 268 11.53 -8.32 -27.43
C GLU A 268 10.99 -6.90 -27.26
N GLU A 269 9.69 -6.75 -26.96
CA GLU A 269 9.05 -5.48 -26.66
C GLU A 269 9.02 -5.27 -25.13
N LYS A 270 9.75 -4.26 -24.64
CA LYS A 270 9.75 -3.82 -23.24
C LYS A 270 8.97 -2.50 -23.09
N PRO A 271 7.63 -2.52 -23.02
CA PRO A 271 6.85 -1.28 -22.94
C PRO A 271 7.12 -0.61 -21.59
N GLY A 272 7.86 0.51 -21.56
CA GLY A 272 8.08 1.31 -20.36
C GLY A 272 8.89 0.69 -19.22
N PHE A 273 9.22 -0.60 -19.31
CA PHE A 273 10.12 -1.26 -18.38
C PHE A 273 11.55 -0.83 -18.67
N ASP A 274 12.24 -0.39 -17.62
CA ASP A 274 13.67 -0.08 -17.69
C ASP A 274 14.52 -1.36 -17.88
N GLU A 275 15.83 -1.17 -18.02
CA GLU A 275 16.79 -2.26 -18.23
C GLU A 275 16.96 -3.16 -16.99
N THR A 276 16.50 -2.73 -15.81
CA THR A 276 16.60 -3.52 -14.56
C THR A 276 15.57 -4.65 -14.51
N ILE A 277 14.54 -4.59 -15.35
CA ILE A 277 13.55 -5.66 -15.49
C ILE A 277 13.86 -6.57 -16.68
N GLU A 278 14.07 -7.84 -16.34
CA GLU A 278 14.31 -8.93 -17.28
C GLU A 278 13.14 -9.90 -17.30
N LYS A 279 13.13 -10.78 -18.31
CA LYS A 279 12.07 -11.80 -18.48
C LYS A 279 11.91 -12.67 -17.24
N ILE A 280 13.02 -13.05 -16.58
CA ILE A 280 12.97 -13.86 -15.36
C ILE A 280 12.15 -13.20 -14.23
N HIS A 281 12.13 -11.87 -14.15
CA HIS A 281 11.34 -11.15 -13.16
C HIS A 281 9.84 -11.29 -13.44
N LEU A 282 9.43 -11.23 -14.71
CA LEU A 282 8.04 -11.46 -15.11
C LEU A 282 7.61 -12.91 -14.87
N GLU A 283 8.46 -13.88 -15.20
CA GLU A 283 8.20 -15.30 -14.94
C GLU A 283 7.99 -15.54 -13.44
N ARG A 284 8.81 -14.92 -12.59
CA ARG A 284 8.65 -15.00 -11.13
C ARG A 284 7.37 -14.35 -10.62
N ALA A 285 7.08 -13.14 -11.09
CA ALA A 285 5.84 -12.44 -10.76
C ALA A 285 4.60 -13.25 -11.19
N MET A 286 4.67 -13.89 -12.36
CA MET A 286 3.60 -14.72 -12.92
C MET A 286 3.28 -15.94 -12.04
N VAL A 287 4.29 -16.75 -11.68
CA VAL A 287 4.07 -17.93 -10.81
C VAL A 287 3.53 -17.50 -9.46
N MET A 288 4.06 -16.41 -8.90
CA MET A 288 3.55 -15.86 -7.64
C MET A 288 2.08 -15.45 -7.77
N ALA A 289 1.72 -14.72 -8.83
CA ALA A 289 0.33 -14.33 -9.10
C ALA A 289 -0.58 -15.55 -9.23
N GLN A 290 -0.11 -16.62 -9.87
CA GLN A 290 -0.86 -17.86 -10.01
C GLN A 290 -1.07 -18.56 -8.66
N GLU A 291 -0.04 -18.66 -7.83
CA GLU A 291 -0.15 -19.26 -6.50
C GLU A 291 -1.02 -18.40 -5.56
N VAL A 292 -0.93 -17.07 -5.63
CA VAL A 292 -1.85 -16.16 -4.93
C VAL A 292 -3.28 -16.34 -5.41
N LYS A 293 -3.52 -16.36 -6.73
CA LYS A 293 -4.85 -16.57 -7.32
C LYS A 293 -5.45 -17.92 -6.94
N LYS A 294 -4.63 -18.97 -6.90
CA LYS A 294 -5.01 -20.33 -6.50
C LYS A 294 -5.29 -20.45 -5.00
N ALA A 295 -4.47 -19.82 -4.17
CA ALA A 295 -4.70 -19.74 -2.73
C ALA A 295 -5.89 -18.82 -2.37
N GLY A 296 -6.29 -17.95 -3.30
CA GLY A 296 -7.27 -16.89 -3.11
C GLY A 296 -6.73 -15.70 -2.33
N LYS A 297 -5.60 -15.84 -1.63
CA LYS A 297 -4.99 -14.80 -0.81
C LYS A 297 -3.48 -14.79 -0.96
N PHE A 298 -2.88 -13.63 -0.75
CA PHE A 298 -1.45 -13.53 -0.53
C PHE A 298 -1.16 -13.62 0.98
N SER A 299 -0.15 -14.41 1.33
CA SER A 299 0.39 -14.52 2.68
C SER A 299 1.88 -14.84 2.58
N TYR A 300 2.63 -14.63 3.66
CA TYR A 300 4.05 -15.00 3.69
C TYR A 300 4.28 -16.46 3.29
N ASP A 301 3.46 -17.39 3.77
CA ASP A 301 3.54 -18.82 3.39
C ASP A 301 3.38 -19.07 1.88
N VAL A 302 2.51 -18.30 1.20
CA VAL A 302 2.31 -18.41 -0.25
C VAL A 302 3.55 -17.90 -0.98
N LEU A 303 4.16 -16.82 -0.49
CA LEU A 303 5.40 -16.30 -1.05
C LEU A 303 6.58 -17.26 -0.82
N GLU A 304 6.67 -17.91 0.35
CA GLU A 304 7.66 -18.95 0.63
C GLU A 304 7.52 -20.12 -0.34
N GLN A 305 6.29 -20.58 -0.58
CA GLN A 305 6.02 -21.64 -1.56
C GLN A 305 6.43 -21.23 -2.97
N ALA A 306 6.09 -20.01 -3.41
CA ALA A 306 6.49 -19.50 -4.71
C ALA A 306 8.03 -19.39 -4.83
N ALA A 307 8.71 -18.90 -3.79
CA ALA A 307 10.16 -18.78 -3.78
C ALA A 307 10.88 -20.13 -3.85
N GLN A 308 10.34 -21.16 -3.18
CA GLN A 308 10.85 -22.53 -3.28
C GLN A 308 10.80 -23.07 -4.70
N MET A 309 9.77 -22.72 -5.49
CA MET A 309 9.68 -23.11 -6.90
C MET A 309 10.82 -22.54 -7.75
N PHE A 310 11.47 -21.48 -7.27
CA PHE A 310 12.63 -20.84 -7.93
C PHE A 310 13.97 -21.22 -7.32
N SER A 311 14.00 -22.15 -6.35
CA SER A 311 15.22 -22.47 -5.58
C SER A 311 15.87 -21.23 -4.95
N ILE A 312 15.06 -20.23 -4.60
CA ILE A 312 15.54 -19.06 -3.86
C ILE A 312 15.62 -19.49 -2.40
N ASP A 313 16.83 -19.43 -1.83
CA ASP A 313 17.03 -19.64 -0.40
C ASP A 313 16.55 -18.39 0.35
N VAL A 314 15.58 -18.58 1.23
CA VAL A 314 15.00 -17.48 2.02
C VAL A 314 15.15 -17.90 3.47
N GLU A 315 15.80 -17.07 4.29
CA GLU A 315 15.88 -17.26 5.75
C GLU A 315 14.52 -17.06 6.47
N GLY A 316 13.41 -17.30 5.76
CA GLY A 316 12.03 -17.00 6.12
C GLY A 316 11.63 -15.58 5.71
N TYR A 317 10.48 -15.41 5.05
CA TYR A 317 10.01 -14.06 4.67
C TYR A 317 9.51 -13.25 5.88
N GLN A 318 9.49 -13.85 7.07
CA GLN A 318 9.19 -13.19 8.32
C GLN A 318 10.18 -12.05 8.67
N ILE A 319 11.36 -12.01 8.04
CA ILE A 319 12.34 -10.93 8.19
C ILE A 319 11.83 -9.59 7.64
N PHE A 320 10.91 -9.62 6.68
CA PHE A 320 10.34 -8.43 6.07
C PHE A 320 9.24 -7.80 6.92
N ARG A 321 8.76 -8.51 7.95
CA ARG A 321 7.87 -7.90 8.93
C ARG A 321 8.63 -6.82 9.65
N VAL A 322 8.22 -5.56 9.52
CA VAL A 322 8.93 -4.51 10.26
C VAL A 322 8.61 -4.64 11.74
N ARG A 323 9.69 -4.84 12.47
CA ARG A 323 9.71 -4.90 13.93
C ARG A 323 10.35 -3.64 14.49
N ASP A 324 10.54 -2.59 13.68
CA ASP A 324 11.06 -1.32 14.16
C ASP A 324 10.13 -0.80 15.27
N PRO A 325 10.61 -0.84 16.52
CA PRO A 325 9.82 -0.49 17.67
C PRO A 325 9.66 1.04 17.82
N ASN A 326 10.48 1.80 17.10
CA ASN A 326 10.43 3.26 17.11
C ASN A 326 9.53 3.84 16.03
N LEU A 327 9.12 3.06 15.03
CA LEU A 327 8.35 3.58 13.91
C LEU A 327 7.00 4.14 14.38
N CYS A 328 6.28 3.43 15.25
CA CYS A 328 5.05 3.94 15.82
C CYS A 328 5.30 5.21 16.66
N HIS A 329 6.39 5.28 17.45
CA HIS A 329 6.77 6.49 18.19
C HIS A 329 7.06 7.69 17.28
N GLN A 330 7.80 7.45 16.19
CA GLN A 330 8.13 8.48 15.21
C GLN A 330 6.86 9.02 14.56
N LYS A 331 5.92 8.14 14.19
CA LYS A 331 4.62 8.51 13.64
C LYS A 331 3.78 9.29 14.65
N CYS A 332 3.72 8.88 15.92
CA CYS A 332 3.06 9.65 16.99
C CYS A 332 3.66 11.05 17.14
N ALA A 333 4.99 11.17 17.12
CA ALA A 333 5.68 12.46 17.25
C ALA A 333 5.43 13.36 16.04
N PHE A 334 5.49 12.78 14.83
CA PHE A 334 5.20 13.47 13.59
C PHE A 334 3.75 13.99 13.55
N HIS A 335 2.78 13.16 13.93
CA HIS A 335 1.36 13.56 14.06
C HIS A 335 1.19 14.76 14.97
N LYS A 336 1.79 14.72 16.17
CA LYS A 336 1.70 15.81 17.14
C LYS A 336 2.24 17.12 16.56
N ASN A 337 3.36 17.06 15.84
CA ASN A 337 3.92 18.25 15.22
C ASN A 337 2.98 18.82 14.15
N LEU A 338 2.39 17.98 13.30
CA LEU A 338 1.38 18.41 12.30
C LEU A 338 0.14 19.03 12.94
N VAL A 339 -0.35 18.45 14.05
CA VAL A 339 -1.48 19.00 14.81
C VAL A 339 -1.16 20.39 15.33
N GLU A 340 0.02 20.59 15.93
CA GLU A 340 0.42 21.90 16.47
C GLU A 340 0.65 22.94 15.36
N GLU A 341 1.24 22.54 14.23
CA GLU A 341 1.36 23.40 13.04
C GLU A 341 -0.03 23.83 12.56
N LYS A 342 -0.98 22.89 12.45
CA LYS A 342 -2.32 23.21 11.97
C LYS A 342 -3.12 24.07 12.95
N LYS A 343 -2.95 23.86 14.27
CA LYS A 343 -3.50 24.77 15.30
C LYS A 343 -2.97 26.19 15.09
N GLN A 344 -1.66 26.32 14.83
CA GLN A 344 -1.05 27.62 14.60
C GLN A 344 -1.60 28.31 13.34
N GLU A 345 -1.75 27.60 12.22
CA GLU A 345 -2.40 28.13 11.02
C GLU A 345 -3.82 28.63 11.28
N LEU A 346 -4.61 27.89 12.07
CA LEU A 346 -5.98 28.29 12.42
C LEU A 346 -5.99 29.56 13.28
N ARG A 347 -5.05 29.69 14.23
CA ARG A 347 -4.89 30.93 15.02
C ARG A 347 -4.55 32.12 14.13
N GLU A 348 -3.68 31.92 13.14
CA GLU A 348 -3.30 32.97 12.17
C GLU A 348 -4.45 33.38 11.26
N GLN A 349 -5.38 32.46 10.98
CA GLN A 349 -6.65 32.74 10.28
C GLN A 349 -7.69 33.44 11.17
N GLY A 350 -7.37 33.70 12.45
CA GLY A 350 -8.24 34.41 13.40
C GLY A 350 -9.22 33.52 14.16
N TYR A 351 -9.09 32.19 14.07
CA TYR A 351 -9.93 31.27 14.85
C TYR A 351 -9.42 31.15 16.29
N ALA A 352 -10.36 31.03 17.24
CA ALA A 352 -10.04 30.66 18.61
C ALA A 352 -9.85 29.13 18.68
N VAL A 353 -8.62 28.67 18.91
CA VAL A 353 -8.25 27.25 18.93
C VAL A 353 -8.03 26.79 20.38
N SER A 354 -8.56 25.62 20.74
CA SER A 354 -8.34 25.00 22.06
C SER A 354 -7.01 24.25 22.09
N ASP A 355 -6.21 24.51 23.13
CA ASP A 355 -5.01 23.74 23.44
C ASP A 355 -5.33 22.47 24.26
N LYS A 356 -6.51 22.43 24.87
CA LYS A 356 -6.96 21.28 25.63
C LYS A 356 -7.66 20.29 24.70
N PRO A 357 -7.33 18.99 24.81
CA PRO A 357 -8.11 17.93 24.18
C PRO A 357 -9.58 18.04 24.60
N CYS A 358 -10.47 17.66 23.68
CA CYS A 358 -11.91 17.73 23.88
C CYS A 358 -12.50 16.36 23.61
N VAL A 359 -13.07 15.73 24.63
CA VAL A 359 -13.83 14.49 24.44
C VAL A 359 -15.32 14.84 24.45
N PHE A 360 -16.04 14.47 23.38
CA PHE A 360 -17.48 14.64 23.32
C PHE A 360 -18.17 13.38 22.83
N GLU A 361 -19.44 13.22 23.22
CA GLU A 361 -20.24 12.06 22.82
C GLU A 361 -21.20 12.44 21.71
N LYS A 362 -21.18 11.69 20.60
CA LYS A 362 -22.10 11.85 19.48
C LYS A 362 -22.67 10.49 19.08
N GLY A 363 -23.99 10.34 19.24
CA GLY A 363 -24.68 9.09 18.89
C GLY A 363 -24.28 7.88 19.76
N GLY A 364 -23.93 8.09 21.03
CA GLY A 364 -23.48 7.02 21.93
C GLY A 364 -22.02 6.63 21.78
N VAL A 365 -21.25 7.36 20.95
CA VAL A 365 -19.82 7.14 20.73
C VAL A 365 -19.05 8.37 21.18
N LYS A 366 -18.11 8.17 22.11
CA LYS A 366 -17.15 9.21 22.51
C LYS A 366 -16.13 9.41 21.38
N ARG A 367 -15.78 10.66 21.12
CA ARG A 367 -14.77 11.07 20.13
C ARG A 367 -13.85 12.11 20.72
N SER A 368 -12.59 12.08 20.30
CA SER A 368 -11.61 13.10 20.61
C SER A 368 -10.96 13.58 19.31
N PRO A 369 -11.38 14.73 18.76
CA PRO A 369 -10.76 15.23 17.56
C PRO A 369 -9.37 15.78 17.85
N ASP A 370 -8.50 15.77 16.84
CA ASP A 370 -7.14 16.31 16.99
C ASP A 370 -7.12 17.80 17.33
N ILE A 371 -8.05 18.55 16.73
CA ILE A 371 -8.16 20.00 16.88
C ILE A 371 -9.61 20.40 17.13
N THR A 372 -9.81 21.22 18.15
CA THR A 372 -11.09 21.89 18.43
C THR A 372 -10.89 23.40 18.33
N TYR A 373 -11.75 24.08 17.58
CA TYR A 373 -11.69 25.53 17.38
C TYR A 373 -13.08 26.13 17.20
N ILE A 374 -13.23 27.45 17.34
CA ILE A 374 -14.51 28.14 17.13
C ILE A 374 -14.58 28.68 15.71
N LYS A 375 -15.61 28.30 14.97
CA LYS A 375 -15.93 28.79 13.63
C LYS A 375 -17.35 29.32 13.62
N ASP A 376 -17.53 30.57 13.20
CA ASP A 376 -18.84 31.23 13.12
C ASP A 376 -19.63 31.23 14.45
N GLY A 377 -18.91 31.25 15.58
CA GLY A 377 -19.49 31.21 16.93
C GLY A 377 -19.80 29.82 17.46
N GLU A 378 -19.59 28.77 16.66
CA GLU A 378 -19.88 27.38 17.03
C GLU A 378 -18.60 26.54 17.12
N PRO A 379 -18.57 25.47 17.96
CA PRO A 379 -17.46 24.53 17.98
C PRO A 379 -17.31 23.77 16.65
N ALA A 380 -16.09 23.78 16.12
CA ALA A 380 -15.65 23.02 14.97
C ALA A 380 -14.54 22.03 15.37
N PHE A 381 -14.50 20.90 14.68
CA PHE A 381 -13.62 19.77 14.96
C PHE A 381 -12.86 19.38 13.70
N MET A 382 -11.58 19.07 13.83
CA MET A 382 -10.72 18.68 12.71
C MET A 382 -9.80 17.55 13.17
N ASP A 383 -9.73 16.50 12.34
CA ASP A 383 -8.80 15.38 12.47
C ASP A 383 -7.73 15.49 11.39
N ILE A 384 -6.47 15.35 11.79
CA ILE A 384 -5.33 15.34 10.89
C ILE A 384 -5.11 13.92 10.40
N LYS A 385 -4.99 13.76 9.09
CA LYS A 385 -4.61 12.48 8.48
C LYS A 385 -3.13 12.50 8.15
N ILE A 386 -2.46 11.39 8.43
CA ILE A 386 -1.12 11.11 7.91
C ILE A 386 -1.33 10.27 6.66
N ASP A 387 -1.08 10.87 5.50
CA ASP A 387 -1.12 10.18 4.20
C ASP A 387 0.12 9.28 3.99
#